data_AF-J9GJF3-F1
#
_entry.id   AF-J9GJF3-F1
#
_cell.length_a   1.000
_cell.length_b   1.000
_cell.length_c   1.000
_cell.angle_alpha   90.00
_cell.angle_beta   90.00
_cell.angle_gamma   90.00
#
_symmetry.space_group_name_H-M   'P 1'
#
loop_
_entity.id
_entity.type
_entity.pdbx_description
1 polymer ?
#
loop_
_entity_poly.entity_id
_entity_poly.type
_entity_poly.pdbx_seq_one_letter_code
_entity_poly.pdbx_strand_id
1 'polypeptide(L)'
;MRHTLIDNKIALTIRESVSALFYAIFVLPAFGCWSGVIEVFPSSAGLGIATCALIGTASYLFYYLAIRTIGAARAMALNISYSAWAFIVSIFVFGTMPTVTEWILCFLIMLGTIFAACKPQDLFRFYRHP
;
A
#
# COMPACT_ATOMS: atom_id res chain seq x y z
N MET A 1 -19.41 -16.83 -16.62
CA MET A 1 -18.30 -16.14 -17.31
C MET A 1 -17.01 -16.61 -16.68
N ARG A 2 -16.23 -17.47 -17.36
CA ARG A 2 -14.92 -17.94 -16.89
C ARG A 2 -13.95 -16.77 -17.00
N HIS A 3 -13.80 -15.99 -15.93
CA HIS A 3 -12.65 -15.11 -15.82
C HIS A 3 -11.42 -16.02 -15.78
N THR A 4 -10.64 -16.01 -16.86
CA THR A 4 -9.25 -16.44 -16.84
C THR A 4 -8.59 -15.72 -15.67
N LEU A 5 -8.42 -16.43 -14.56
CA LEU A 5 -7.72 -15.97 -13.38
C LEU A 5 -6.25 -15.85 -13.78
N ILE A 6 -5.92 -14.78 -14.51
CA ILE A 6 -4.52 -14.40 -14.71
C ILE A 6 -3.98 -14.26 -13.30
N ASP A 7 -2.94 -15.05 -13.00
CA ASP A 7 -2.33 -15.06 -11.68
C ASP A 7 -1.95 -13.61 -11.33
N ASN A 8 -2.35 -13.15 -10.15
CA ASN A 8 -2.07 -11.80 -9.67
C ASN A 8 -0.56 -11.49 -9.75
N LYS A 9 0.29 -12.52 -9.64
CA LYS A 9 1.73 -12.42 -9.85
C LYS A 9 2.08 -11.96 -11.27
N ILE A 10 1.48 -12.58 -12.28
CA ILE A 10 1.73 -12.26 -13.70
C ILE A 10 1.24 -10.84 -14.00
N ALA A 11 0.04 -10.49 -13.54
CA ALA A 11 -0.49 -9.14 -13.70
C ALA A 11 0.40 -8.09 -13.02
N LEU A 12 0.91 -8.37 -11.82
CA LEU A 12 1.80 -7.47 -11.09
C LEU A 12 3.15 -7.31 -11.79
N THR A 13 3.76 -8.41 -12.26
CA THR A 13 5.02 -8.34 -13.01
C THR A 13 4.89 -7.51 -14.27
N ILE A 14 3.79 -7.65 -15.02
CA ILE A 14 3.53 -6.82 -16.20
C ILE A 14 3.40 -5.35 -15.80
N ARG A 15 2.65 -5.04 -14.74
CA ARG A 15 2.48 -3.66 -14.27
C ARG A 15 3.81 -3.02 -13.90
N GLU A 16 4.58 -3.66 -13.01
CA GLU A 16 5.84 -3.10 -12.50
C GLU A 16 6.91 -3.03 -13.60
N SER A 17 6.96 -3.99 -14.52
CA SER A 17 7.92 -3.95 -15.64
C SER A 17 7.62 -2.83 -16.64
N VAL A 18 6.34 -2.62 -16.98
CA VAL A 18 5.92 -1.51 -17.86
C VAL A 18 6.21 -0.17 -17.20
N SER A 19 5.89 -0.02 -15.90
CA SER A 19 6.24 1.19 -15.15
C SER A 19 7.75 1.42 -15.11
N ALA A 20 8.55 0.39 -14.81
CA ALA A 20 10.01 0.47 -14.78
C ALA A 20 10.59 0.90 -16.14
N LEU A 21 10.11 0.29 -17.23
CA LEU A 21 10.49 0.68 -18.60
C LEU A 21 10.12 2.13 -18.89
N PHE A 22 8.92 2.57 -18.51
CA PHE A 22 8.48 3.94 -18.73
C PHE A 22 9.35 4.96 -17.96
N TYR A 23 9.63 4.68 -16.69
CA TYR A 23 10.52 5.52 -15.89
C TYR A 23 11.94 5.53 -16.46
N ALA A 24 12.46 4.39 -16.92
CA ALA A 24 13.79 4.31 -17.51
C ALA A 24 13.92 5.05 -18.85
N ILE A 25 12.93 4.93 -19.73
CA ILE A 25 13.00 5.47 -21.10
C ILE A 25 12.56 6.93 -21.19
N PHE A 26 11.57 7.35 -20.39
CA PHE A 26 10.99 8.69 -20.52
C PHE A 26 11.39 9.60 -19.36
N VAL A 27 11.23 9.15 -18.12
CA VAL A 27 11.42 10.02 -16.95
C VAL A 27 12.90 10.27 -16.67
N LEU A 28 13.73 9.23 -16.58
CA LEU A 28 15.16 9.39 -16.27
C LEU A 28 15.90 10.27 -17.30
N PRO A 29 15.69 10.11 -18.63
CA PRO A 29 16.29 11.00 -19.62
C PRO A 29 15.76 12.43 -19.56
N ALA A 30 14.46 12.63 -19.32
CA ALA A 30 13.87 13.95 -19.25
C ALA A 30 14.48 14.82 -18.13
N PHE A 31 14.91 14.20 -17.03
CA PHE A 31 15.58 14.88 -15.91
C PHE A 31 17.11 14.70 -15.90
N GLY A 32 17.69 13.98 -16.87
CA GLY A 32 19.12 13.74 -16.94
C GLY A 32 19.70 12.92 -15.77
N CYS A 33 18.87 12.14 -15.07
CA CYS A 33 19.23 11.48 -13.81
C CYS A 33 19.95 10.12 -13.96
N TRP A 34 20.31 9.71 -15.19
CA TRP A 34 20.93 8.40 -15.43
C TRP A 34 22.26 8.21 -14.68
N SER A 35 23.08 9.26 -14.57
CA SER A 35 24.31 9.23 -13.79
C SER A 35 24.05 8.93 -12.32
N GLY A 36 23.06 9.59 -11.72
CA GLY A 36 22.69 9.38 -10.31
C GLY A 36 22.19 7.97 -10.03
N VAL A 37 21.46 7.35 -10.96
CA VAL A 37 21.02 5.95 -10.81
C VAL A 37 22.20 4.99 -10.78
N ILE A 38 23.19 5.18 -11.66
CA ILE A 38 24.39 4.34 -11.73
C ILE A 38 25.24 4.49 -10.46
N GLU A 39 25.34 5.70 -9.91
CA GLU A 39 26.07 5.97 -8.67
C GLU A 39 25.37 5.38 -7.44
N VAL A 40 24.03 5.43 -7.39
CA VAL A 40 23.25 4.88 -6.28
C VAL A 40 23.22 3.34 -6.30
N PHE A 41 23.34 2.71 -7.47
CA PHE A 41 23.22 1.26 -7.62
C PHE A 41 24.18 0.43 -6.72
N PRO A 42 25.49 0.72 -6.65
CA PRO A 42 26.40 0.02 -5.72
C PRO A 42 26.41 0.59 -4.30
N SER A 43 25.65 1.64 -4.01
CA SER A 43 25.66 2.31 -2.70
C SER A 43 24.80 1.59 -1.66
N SER A 44 25.01 1.91 -0.37
CA SER A 44 24.12 1.48 0.72
C SER A 44 22.69 1.97 0.53
N ALA A 45 22.50 3.13 -0.11
CA ALA A 45 21.17 3.63 -0.45
C ALA A 45 20.48 2.77 -1.51
N GLY A 46 21.23 2.26 -2.51
CA GLY A 46 20.71 1.31 -3.50
C GLY A 46 20.21 0.02 -2.86
N LEU A 47 20.95 -0.50 -1.87
CA LEU A 47 20.51 -1.66 -1.09
C LEU A 47 19.24 -1.37 -0.28
N GLY A 48 19.14 -0.19 0.34
CA GLY A 48 17.92 0.24 1.03
C GLY A 48 16.71 0.37 0.10
N ILE A 49 16.91 0.88 -1.12
CA ILE A 49 15.84 0.95 -2.13
C ILE A 49 15.41 -0.46 -2.55
N ALA A 50 16.36 -1.38 -2.76
CA ALA A 50 16.05 -2.75 -3.14
C ALA A 50 15.25 -3.49 -2.05
N THR A 51 15.59 -3.34 -0.78
CA THR A 51 14.83 -3.95 0.32
C THR A 51 13.44 -3.34 0.44
N CYS A 52 13.30 -2.02 0.33
CA CYS A 52 12.00 -1.34 0.27
C CYS A 52 11.13 -1.86 -0.89
N ALA A 53 11.73 -2.06 -2.07
CA ALA A 53 11.02 -2.60 -3.24
C ALA A 53 10.52 -4.04 -3.01
N LEU A 54 11.33 -4.89 -2.38
CA LEU A 54 10.93 -6.25 -2.01
C LEU A 54 9.79 -6.25 -1.00
N ILE A 55 9.87 -5.44 0.06
CA ILE A 55 8.83 -5.31 1.08
C ILE A 55 7.54 -4.77 0.45
N GLY A 56 7.63 -3.77 -0.43
CA GLY A 56 6.48 -3.22 -1.16
C GLY A 56 5.80 -4.25 -2.06
N THR A 57 6.58 -5.06 -2.77
CA THR A 57 6.05 -6.15 -3.61
C THR A 57 5.36 -7.22 -2.77
N ALA A 58 5.95 -7.60 -1.63
CA ALA A 58 5.36 -8.55 -0.70
C ALA A 58 4.04 -8.01 -0.11
N SER A 59 4.00 -6.74 0.29
CA SER A 59 2.79 -6.06 0.77
C SER A 59 1.66 -6.13 -0.27
N TYR A 60 1.98 -5.88 -1.54
CA TYR A 60 1.01 -5.97 -2.63
C TYR A 60 0.46 -7.39 -2.83
N LEU A 61 1.31 -8.41 -2.74
CA LEU A 61 0.87 -9.81 -2.81
C LEU A 61 -0.06 -10.17 -1.65
N PHE A 62 0.26 -9.74 -0.43
CA PHE A 62 -0.60 -9.93 0.73
C PHE A 62 -1.93 -9.18 0.61
N TYR A 63 -1.94 -7.99 0.01
CA TYR A 63 -3.17 -7.26 -0.26
C TYR A 63 -4.11 -8.02 -1.20
N TYR A 64 -3.58 -8.55 -2.31
CA TYR A 64 -4.36 -9.40 -3.21
C TYR A 64 -4.84 -10.70 -2.54
N LEU A 65 -4.02 -11.27 -1.65
CA LEU A 65 -4.43 -12.42 -0.85
C LEU A 65 -5.58 -12.06 0.10
N ALA A 66 -5.50 -10.91 0.79
CA ALA A 66 -6.54 -10.42 1.68
C ALA A 66 -7.87 -10.20 0.94
N ILE A 67 -7.85 -9.63 -0.26
CA ILE A 67 -9.07 -9.48 -1.07
C ILE A 67 -9.73 -10.83 -1.33
N ARG A 68 -8.93 -11.87 -1.61
CA ARG A 68 -9.45 -13.23 -1.86
C ARG A 68 -9.97 -13.92 -0.59
N THR A 69 -9.40 -13.65 0.58
CA THR A 69 -9.76 -14.33 1.84
C THR A 69 -10.88 -13.64 2.61
N ILE A 70 -10.81 -12.33 2.80
CA ILE A 70 -11.75 -11.56 3.65
C ILE A 70 -12.70 -10.67 2.84
N GLY A 71 -12.54 -10.62 1.51
CA GLY A 71 -13.35 -9.82 0.60
C GLY A 71 -12.85 -8.38 0.45
N ALA A 72 -13.23 -7.75 -0.67
CA ALA A 72 -12.71 -6.45 -1.09
C ALA A 72 -12.93 -5.32 -0.07
N ALA A 73 -14.12 -5.23 0.55
CA ALA A 73 -14.43 -4.16 1.50
C ALA A 73 -13.56 -4.23 2.77
N ARG A 74 -13.40 -5.41 3.36
CA ARG A 74 -12.57 -5.60 4.56
C ARG A 74 -11.07 -5.47 4.23
N ALA A 75 -10.63 -6.00 3.09
CA ALA A 75 -9.26 -5.84 2.63
C ALA A 75 -8.90 -4.38 2.36
N MET A 76 -9.82 -3.59 1.81
CA MET A 76 -9.62 -2.15 1.60
C MET A 76 -9.52 -1.40 2.92
N ALA A 77 -10.38 -1.70 3.91
CA ALA A 77 -10.28 -1.10 5.23
C ALA A 77 -8.97 -1.47 5.96
N LEU A 78 -8.55 -2.74 5.84
CA LEU A 78 -7.25 -3.18 6.36
C LEU A 78 -6.10 -2.44 5.71
N ASN A 79 -6.15 -2.21 4.39
CA ASN A 79 -5.14 -1.41 3.70
C ASN A 79 -5.11 0.01 4.26
N ILE A 80 -6.25 0.71 4.33
CA ILE A 80 -6.30 2.11 4.79
C ILE A 80 -5.79 2.28 6.24
N SER A 81 -5.83 1.24 7.07
CA SER A 81 -5.24 1.26 8.42
C SER A 81 -3.72 1.55 8.42
N TYR A 82 -3.05 1.48 7.25
CA TYR A 82 -1.65 1.89 7.09
C TYR A 82 -1.40 3.32 7.58
N SER A 83 -2.40 4.21 7.52
CA SER A 83 -2.25 5.60 8.00
C SER A 83 -1.95 5.66 9.50
N ALA A 84 -2.57 4.77 10.29
CA ALA A 84 -2.30 4.65 11.73
C ALA A 84 -0.91 4.02 11.99
N TRP A 85 -0.55 2.99 11.22
CA TRP A 85 0.76 2.36 11.31
C TRP A 85 1.89 3.32 10.90
N ALA A 86 1.64 4.23 9.96
CA ALA A 86 2.61 5.24 9.55
C ALA A 86 3.03 6.13 10.73
N PHE A 87 2.14 6.49 11.65
CA PHE A 87 2.51 7.29 12.82
C PHE A 87 3.39 6.52 13.79
N ILE A 88 3.06 5.24 14.02
CA ILE A 88 3.90 4.35 14.83
C ILE A 88 5.30 4.29 14.22
N VAL A 89 5.39 3.99 12.92
CA VAL A 89 6.68 3.93 12.21
C VAL A 89 7.40 5.27 12.24
N SER A 90 6.71 6.40 12.04
CA SER A 90 7.30 7.75 12.10
C SER A 90 7.94 8.03 13.46
N ILE A 91 7.25 7.72 14.55
CA ILE A 91 7.77 7.93 15.91
C ILE A 91 8.97 7.03 16.18
N PHE A 92 8.90 5.74 15.82
CA PHE A 92 9.97 4.79 16.14
C PHE A 92 11.19 4.89 15.22
N VAL A 93 11.01 5.21 13.93
CA VAL A 93 12.08 5.21 12.93
C VAL A 93 12.65 6.61 12.72
N PHE A 94 11.80 7.63 12.61
CA PHE A 94 12.22 8.99 12.29
C PHE A 94 12.30 9.89 13.53
N GLY A 95 11.78 9.46 14.68
CA GLY A 95 11.74 10.26 15.91
C GLY A 95 10.87 11.50 15.80
N THR A 96 10.06 11.61 14.75
CA THR A 96 9.19 12.76 14.50
C THR A 96 7.83 12.53 15.16
N MET A 97 7.39 13.48 15.97
CA MET A 97 6.05 13.45 16.55
C MET A 97 5.04 14.03 15.54
N PRO A 98 3.98 13.27 15.19
CA PRO A 98 2.90 13.80 14.37
C PRO A 98 2.18 14.95 15.09
N THR A 99 1.78 15.95 14.32
CA THR A 99 1.01 17.10 14.76
C THR A 99 -0.40 16.71 15.19
N VAL A 100 -1.04 17.56 16.00
CA VAL A 100 -2.42 17.34 16.47
C VAL A 100 -3.40 17.17 15.31
N THR A 101 -3.21 17.92 14.22
CA THR A 101 -4.04 17.82 13.02
C THR A 101 -3.92 16.46 12.34
N GLU A 102 -2.71 15.92 12.23
CA GLU A 102 -2.45 14.59 11.67
C GLU A 102 -3.15 13.49 12.49
N TRP A 103 -3.11 13.59 13.83
CA TRP A 103 -3.86 12.71 14.72
C TRP A 103 -5.37 12.74 14.48
N ILE A 104 -5.95 13.93 14.36
CA ILE A 104 -7.40 14.09 14.10
C ILE A 104 -7.78 13.48 12.74
N LEU A 105 -7.00 13.75 11.69
CA LEU A 105 -7.26 13.22 10.35
C LEU A 105 -7.11 11.69 10.31
N CYS A 106 -6.09 11.14 10.94
CA CYS A 106 -5.91 9.69 11.06
C CYS A 106 -7.12 9.05 11.75
N PHE A 107 -7.59 9.63 12.85
CA PHE A 107 -8.76 9.14 13.56
C PHE A 107 -10.02 9.20 12.68
N LEU A 108 -10.22 10.30 11.95
CA LEU A 108 -11.34 10.46 11.03
C LEU A 108 -11.33 9.42 9.90
N ILE A 109 -10.17 9.16 9.31
CA ILE A 109 -9.98 8.12 8.28
C ILE A 109 -10.30 6.74 8.86
N MET A 110 -9.81 6.43 10.07
CA MET A 110 -10.07 5.16 10.73
C MET A 110 -11.55 4.95 11.06
N LEU A 111 -12.25 5.98 11.51
CA LEU A 111 -13.70 5.91 11.70
C LEU A 111 -14.41 5.66 10.38
N GLY A 112 -14.07 6.42 9.32
CA GLY A 112 -14.65 6.27 8.00
C GLY A 112 -14.46 4.86 7.42
N THR A 113 -13.31 4.24 7.64
CA THR A 113 -13.02 2.88 7.14
C THR A 113 -13.79 1.81 7.89
N ILE A 114 -13.98 1.95 9.21
CA ILE A 114 -14.83 1.06 10.01
C ILE A 114 -16.27 1.14 9.51
N PHE A 115 -16.81 2.35 9.31
CA PHE A 115 -18.15 2.53 8.76
C PHE A 115 -18.29 1.96 7.36
N ALA A 116 -17.30 2.14 6.49
CA ALA A 116 -17.32 1.60 5.13
C ALA A 116 -17.17 0.07 5.09
N ALA A 117 -16.43 -0.52 6.03
CA ALA A 117 -16.22 -1.97 6.12
C ALA A 117 -17.41 -2.71 6.73
N CYS A 118 -18.12 -2.06 7.66
CA CYS A 118 -19.34 -2.59 8.26
C CYS A 118 -20.47 -2.56 7.24
N LYS A 119 -20.93 -3.74 6.82
CA LYS A 119 -22.14 -3.84 6.01
C LYS A 119 -23.34 -3.39 6.87
N PRO A 120 -24.31 -2.63 6.33
CA PRO A 120 -25.53 -2.28 7.08
C PRO A 120 -26.27 -3.51 7.61
N GLN A 121 -26.12 -4.67 6.94
CA GLN A 121 -26.70 -5.95 7.32
C GLN A 121 -26.17 -6.50 8.66
N ASP A 122 -24.93 -6.20 9.05
CA ASP A 122 -24.35 -6.58 10.35
C ASP A 122 -24.80 -5.61 11.45
N LEU A 123 -25.01 -4.34 11.11
CA LEU A 123 -25.51 -3.31 12.03
C LEU A 123 -26.99 -3.56 12.41
N PHE A 124 -27.82 -3.97 11.46
CA PHE A 124 -29.22 -4.36 11.74
C PHE A 124 -29.36 -5.68 12.49
N ARG A 125 -28.34 -6.55 12.47
CA ARG A 125 -28.34 -7.80 13.25
C ARG A 125 -28.04 -7.56 14.73
N PHE A 126 -27.22 -6.55 15.04
CA PHE A 126 -27.00 -6.08 16.41
C PHE A 126 -28.24 -5.43 17.03
N TYR A 127 -29.08 -4.78 16.23
CA TYR A 127 -30.35 -4.20 16.67
C TYR A 127 -31.50 -5.22 16.78
N ARG A 128 -31.32 -6.46 16.27
CA ARG A 128 -32.37 -7.48 16.21
C ARG A 128 -32.21 -8.62 17.22
N HIS A 129 -31.34 -8.47 18.20
CA HIS A 129 -31.33 -9.32 19.39
C HIS A 129 -32.10 -8.61 20.52
N PRO A 130 -33.40 -8.93 20.73
CA PRO A 130 -34.04 -8.77 22.03
C PRO A 130 -33.42 -9.72 23.07
#